data_AF-A0AAW9X9J1-F1
#
_entry.id   AF-A0AAW9X9J1-F1
#
_cell.length_a   1.000
_cell.length_b   1.000
_cell.length_c   1.000
_cell.angle_alpha   90.00
_cell.angle_beta   90.00
_cell.angle_gamma   90.00
#
_symmetry.space_group_name_H-M   'P 1'
#
loop_
_entity.id
_entity.type
_entity.pdbx_description
1 polymer ?
#
loop_
_entity_poly.entity_id
_entity_poly.type
_entity_poly.pdbx_seq_one_letter_code
_entity_poly.pdbx_strand_id
1 'polypeptide(L)'
;PQELITTLRQTAFKGDASDAQFIALLIVANQYGLNPWTKEIYAFPDKQNGIVPVVGVDGWSRIINENQQFDGMDFEQDNESCTCRIYRKDRNHPICVTEWMDECRREPFKTREGREITGPWQSHPKRMLRHKAMIQCARLAFGFDGI
;
A
#
# COMPACT_ATOMS: atom_id res chain seq x y z
N PRO A 1 18.96 -21.00 8.41
CA PRO A 1 18.77 -19.63 8.98
C PRO A 1 19.32 -18.51 8.07
N GLN A 2 20.59 -18.61 7.66
CA GLN A 2 21.25 -17.60 6.83
C GLN A 2 20.65 -17.49 5.42
N GLU A 3 20.36 -18.64 4.80
CA GLU A 3 19.70 -18.70 3.48
C GLU A 3 18.31 -18.06 3.51
N LEU A 4 17.55 -18.27 4.58
CA LEU A 4 16.21 -17.68 4.76
C LEU A 4 16.25 -16.15 4.86
N ILE A 5 17.27 -15.58 5.54
CA ILE A 5 17.47 -14.13 5.59
C ILE A 5 17.84 -13.59 4.21
N THR A 6 18.71 -14.28 3.48
CA THR A 6 19.11 -13.91 2.12
C THR A 6 17.93 -13.91 1.16
N THR A 7 17.10 -14.97 1.15
CA THR A 7 15.92 -15.04 0.28
C THR A 7 14.91 -13.96 0.62
N LEU A 8 14.71 -13.65 1.91
CA LEU A 8 13.78 -12.59 2.32
C LEU A 8 14.27 -11.22 1.88
N ARG A 9 15.57 -10.92 2.00
CA ARG A 9 16.16 -9.68 1.51
C ARG A 9 15.96 -9.52 0.02
N GLN A 10 16.25 -10.56 -0.77
CA GLN A 10 16.08 -10.53 -2.23
C GLN A 10 14.63 -10.38 -2.68
N THR A 11 13.68 -10.87 -1.88
CA THR A 11 12.25 -10.84 -2.23
C THR A 11 11.57 -9.54 -1.81
N ALA A 12 11.90 -9.03 -0.62
CA ALA A 12 11.23 -7.88 -0.02
C ALA A 12 11.90 -6.53 -0.32
N PHE A 13 13.16 -6.51 -0.78
CA PHE A 13 13.91 -5.30 -1.09
C PHE A 13 14.25 -5.21 -2.57
N LYS A 14 14.07 -4.02 -3.15
CA LYS A 14 14.60 -3.68 -4.47
C LYS A 14 15.96 -2.99 -4.32
N GLY A 15 17.00 -3.77 -4.02
CA GLY A 15 18.38 -3.32 -3.87
C GLY A 15 19.04 -3.82 -2.57
N ASP A 16 20.27 -3.39 -2.34
CA ASP A 16 20.97 -3.67 -1.08
C ASP A 16 20.35 -2.88 0.07
N ALA A 17 20.02 -3.59 1.15
CA ALA A 17 19.49 -3.02 2.37
C ALA A 17 20.42 -3.33 3.53
N SER A 18 20.69 -2.30 4.33
CA SER A 18 21.40 -2.48 5.60
C SER A 18 20.57 -3.35 6.56
N ASP A 19 21.24 -3.98 7.53
CA ASP A 19 20.56 -4.76 8.57
C ASP A 19 19.52 -3.92 9.33
N ALA A 20 19.80 -2.63 9.58
CA ALA A 20 18.86 -1.72 10.23
C ALA A 20 17.59 -1.50 9.40
N GLN A 21 17.72 -1.32 8.08
CA GLN A 21 16.58 -1.20 7.16
C GLN A 21 15.79 -2.50 7.06
N PHE A 22 16.49 -3.63 7.04
CA PHE A 22 15.86 -4.95 7.07
C PHE A 22 14.99 -5.13 8.33
N ILE A 23 15.54 -4.80 9.50
CA ILE A 23 14.81 -4.86 10.78
C ILE A 23 13.63 -3.89 10.79
N ALA A 24 13.80 -2.67 10.29
CA ALA A 24 12.71 -1.69 10.25
C ALA A 24 11.50 -2.18 9.44
N LEU A 25 11.72 -2.83 8.28
CA LEU A 25 10.64 -3.44 7.51
C LEU A 25 9.93 -4.55 8.31
N LEU A 26 10.70 -5.40 8.99
CA LEU A 26 10.14 -6.50 9.78
C LEU A 26 9.36 -6.02 10.99
N ILE A 27 9.75 -4.92 11.62
CA ILE A 27 9.00 -4.30 12.73
C ILE A 27 7.61 -3.88 12.24
N VAL A 28 7.54 -3.17 11.10
CA VAL A 28 6.25 -2.74 10.51
C VAL A 28 5.43 -3.95 10.07
N ALA A 29 6.06 -4.92 9.42
CA ALA A 29 5.42 -6.15 9.01
C ALA A 29 4.80 -6.89 10.21
N ASN A 30 5.53 -7.03 11.31
CA ASN A 30 5.05 -7.68 12.53
C ASN A 30 3.92 -6.88 13.21
N GLN A 31 4.02 -5.54 13.26
CA GLN A 31 2.99 -4.69 13.86
C GLN A 31 1.62 -4.86 13.20
N TYR A 32 1.58 -5.04 11.88
CA TYR A 32 0.34 -5.18 11.10
C TYR A 32 0.07 -6.63 10.66
N GLY A 33 0.87 -7.60 11.13
CA GLY A 33 0.79 -9.00 10.73
C GLY A 33 0.98 -9.23 9.23
N LEU A 34 1.67 -8.32 8.52
CA LEU A 34 1.88 -8.37 7.07
C LEU A 34 2.99 -9.35 6.69
N ASN A 35 2.77 -10.12 5.63
CA ASN A 35 3.71 -11.13 5.19
C ASN A 35 4.60 -10.60 4.03
N PRO A 36 5.91 -10.38 4.27
CA PRO A 36 6.83 -9.90 3.23
C PRO A 36 7.12 -10.96 2.14
N TRP A 37 6.89 -12.25 2.41
CA TRP A 37 7.10 -13.33 1.44
C TRP A 37 6.01 -13.38 0.36
N THR A 38 4.77 -13.08 0.74
CA THR A 38 3.62 -13.02 -0.17
C THR A 38 3.46 -11.64 -0.80
N LYS A 39 4.44 -10.75 -0.62
CA LYS A 39 4.47 -9.37 -1.15
C LYS A 39 3.34 -8.49 -0.64
N GLU A 40 2.81 -8.79 0.55
CA GLU A 40 1.87 -7.90 1.23
C GLU A 40 2.55 -6.61 1.69
N ILE A 41 3.86 -6.66 1.97
CA ILE A 41 4.69 -5.51 2.31
C ILE A 41 6.07 -5.66 1.66
N TYR A 42 6.62 -4.56 1.15
CA TYR A 42 7.95 -4.50 0.54
C TYR A 42 8.60 -3.14 0.80
N ALA A 43 9.93 -3.09 0.75
CA ALA A 43 10.69 -1.87 0.96
C ALA A 43 11.02 -1.20 -0.37
N PHE A 44 10.65 0.08 -0.52
CA PHE A 44 11.10 0.92 -1.61
C PHE A 44 12.25 1.84 -1.15
N PRO A 45 13.32 2.00 -1.94
CA PRO A 45 14.39 2.94 -1.61
C PRO A 45 13.88 4.38 -1.69
N ASP A 46 14.21 5.18 -0.67
CA ASP A 46 13.98 6.61 -0.66
C ASP A 46 15.14 7.37 -1.34
N LYS A 47 14.92 8.65 -1.69
CA LYS A 47 15.91 9.56 -2.28
C LYS A 47 17.17 9.73 -1.41
N GLN A 48 17.06 9.55 -0.10
CA GLN A 48 18.17 9.72 0.86
C GLN A 48 18.81 8.39 1.29
N ASN A 49 18.78 7.35 0.44
CA ASN A 49 19.25 5.99 0.79
C ASN A 49 18.54 5.38 2.02
N GLY A 50 17.36 5.90 2.40
CA GLY A 50 16.44 5.27 3.35
C GLY A 50 15.58 4.20 2.70
N ILE A 51 14.71 3.56 3.49
CA ILE A 51 13.64 2.71 2.97
C ILE A 51 12.28 3.27 3.38
N VAL A 52 11.29 3.12 2.51
CA VAL A 52 9.88 3.35 2.82
C VAL A 52 9.17 2.00 2.73
N PRO A 53 8.57 1.50 3.82
CA PRO A 53 7.72 0.31 3.77
C PRO A 53 6.47 0.65 2.95
N VAL A 54 6.14 -0.21 1.98
CA VAL A 54 4.97 -0.05 1.14
C VAL A 54 4.15 -1.32 1.22
N VAL A 55 2.88 -1.15 1.58
CA VAL A 55 1.91 -2.23 1.67
C VAL A 55 1.21 -2.39 0.32
N GLY A 56 1.21 -3.62 -0.20
CA GLY A 56 0.50 -3.99 -1.42
C GLY A 56 -1.01 -3.99 -1.24
N VAL A 57 -1.76 -3.97 -2.35
CA VAL A 57 -3.23 -3.99 -2.31
C VAL A 57 -3.77 -5.22 -1.58
N ASP A 58 -3.12 -6.38 -1.75
CA ASP A 58 -3.51 -7.61 -1.04
C ASP A 58 -3.27 -7.52 0.47
N GLY A 59 -2.17 -6.89 0.87
CA GLY A 59 -1.88 -6.58 2.28
C GLY A 59 -2.95 -5.67 2.89
N TRP A 60 -3.30 -4.60 2.19
CA TRP A 60 -4.41 -3.71 2.59
C TRP A 60 -5.74 -4.45 2.69
N SER A 61 -6.08 -5.24 1.69
CA SER A 61 -7.31 -6.04 1.67
C SER A 61 -7.37 -6.95 2.90
N ARG A 62 -6.28 -7.65 3.21
CA ARG A 62 -6.22 -8.56 4.34
C ARG A 62 -6.39 -7.85 5.68
N ILE A 63 -5.61 -6.79 5.95
CA ILE A 63 -5.69 -6.08 7.25
C ILE A 63 -7.04 -5.38 7.47
N ILE A 64 -7.72 -4.95 6.40
CA ILE A 64 -9.07 -4.42 6.48
C ILE A 64 -10.06 -5.53 6.84
N ASN A 65 -10.03 -6.66 6.12
CA ASN A 65 -10.96 -7.76 6.34
C ASN A 65 -10.77 -8.47 7.69
N GLU A 66 -9.55 -8.49 8.23
CA GLU A 66 -9.26 -9.06 9.56
C GLU A 66 -9.68 -8.12 10.71
N ASN A 67 -9.97 -6.85 10.44
CA ASN A 67 -10.40 -5.93 11.48
C ASN A 67 -11.81 -6.31 11.98
N GLN A 68 -11.92 -6.61 13.28
CA GLN A 68 -13.17 -7.06 13.90
C GLN A 68 -14.33 -6.05 13.73
N GLN A 69 -14.00 -4.76 13.65
CA GLN A 69 -14.98 -3.68 13.50
C GLN A 69 -15.36 -3.41 12.04
N PHE A 70 -14.69 -4.02 11.04
CA PHE A 70 -15.08 -3.86 9.65
C PHE A 70 -16.47 -4.43 9.40
N ASP A 71 -17.33 -3.64 8.75
CA ASP A 71 -18.73 -3.99 8.45
C ASP A 71 -19.08 -3.81 6.97
N GLY A 72 -18.07 -3.78 6.11
CA GLY A 72 -18.22 -3.63 4.67
C GLY A 72 -17.68 -2.30 4.14
N MET A 73 -17.55 -2.25 2.81
CA MET A 73 -17.09 -1.08 2.08
C MET A 73 -17.82 -0.94 0.75
N ASP A 74 -18.07 0.30 0.35
CA ASP A 74 -18.63 0.64 -0.95
C ASP A 74 -17.72 1.61 -1.70
N PHE A 75 -17.87 1.61 -3.03
CA PHE A 75 -17.19 2.56 -3.91
C PHE A 75 -18.19 3.25 -4.83
N GLU A 76 -18.09 4.56 -4.88
CA GLU A 76 -18.73 5.39 -5.91
C GLU A 76 -17.61 5.94 -6.80
N GLN A 77 -17.63 5.60 -8.09
CA GLN A 77 -16.53 5.91 -9.00
C GLN A 77 -17.06 6.40 -10.35
N ASP A 78 -16.46 7.48 -10.83
CA ASP A 78 -16.64 8.00 -12.19
C ASP A 78 -15.28 8.05 -12.93
N ASN A 79 -15.13 8.97 -13.90
CA ASN A 79 -13.89 9.13 -14.66
C ASN A 79 -12.83 9.97 -13.93
N GLU A 80 -13.26 10.84 -13.03
CA GLU A 80 -12.46 11.89 -12.41
C GLU A 80 -12.17 11.59 -10.93
N SER A 81 -13.04 10.84 -10.27
CA SER A 81 -12.98 10.63 -8.83
C SER A 81 -13.37 9.21 -8.42
N CYS A 82 -12.95 8.84 -7.21
CA CYS A 82 -13.44 7.65 -6.53
C CYS A 82 -13.63 7.94 -5.05
N THR A 83 -14.86 7.76 -4.56
CA THR A 83 -15.20 7.82 -3.15
C THR A 83 -15.28 6.41 -2.59
N CYS A 84 -14.46 6.11 -1.60
CA CYS A 84 -14.57 4.90 -0.78
C CYS A 84 -15.34 5.23 0.51
N ARG A 85 -16.27 4.34 0.88
CA ARG A 85 -17.00 4.41 2.15
C ARG A 85 -16.75 3.13 2.92
N ILE A 86 -16.24 3.23 4.14
CA ILE A 86 -16.03 2.09 5.04
C ILE A 86 -17.01 2.20 6.20
N TYR A 87 -17.76 1.12 6.41
CA TYR A 87 -18.68 0.96 7.53
C TYR A 87 -17.99 0.22 8.66
N ARG A 88 -18.29 0.65 9.87
CA ARG A 88 -17.79 0.03 11.08
C ARG A 88 -18.94 -0.31 12.01
N LYS A 89 -18.87 -1.47 12.65
CA LYS A 89 -19.90 -1.97 13.59
C LYS A 89 -20.07 -1.06 14.81
N ASP A 90 -19.01 -0.34 15.19
CA ASP A 90 -18.98 0.54 16.36
C ASP A 90 -19.28 2.02 16.03
N ARG A 91 -19.76 2.33 14.82
CA ARG A 91 -20.09 3.70 14.40
C ARG A 91 -21.43 3.77 13.68
N ASN A 92 -22.15 4.87 13.89
CA ASN A 92 -23.43 5.14 13.21
C ASN A 92 -23.25 5.79 11.83
N HIS A 93 -22.05 6.29 11.52
CA HIS A 93 -21.75 6.95 10.25
C HIS A 93 -20.49 6.34 9.64
N PRO A 94 -20.49 6.10 8.31
CA PRO A 94 -19.31 5.59 7.63
C PRO A 94 -18.19 6.64 7.61
N ILE A 95 -16.96 6.15 7.46
CA ILE A 95 -15.83 6.98 7.07
C ILE A 95 -15.85 7.03 5.55
N CYS A 96 -15.75 8.23 4.97
CA CYS A 96 -15.79 8.45 3.53
C CYS A 96 -14.54 9.22 3.11
N VAL A 97 -13.87 8.76 2.07
CA VAL A 97 -12.73 9.45 1.45
C VAL A 97 -12.87 9.46 -0.06
N THR A 98 -12.68 10.62 -0.65
CA THR A 98 -12.67 10.83 -2.10
C THR A 98 -11.25 11.13 -2.56
N GLU A 99 -10.78 10.37 -3.54
CA GLU A 99 -9.52 10.63 -4.24
C GLU A 99 -9.80 11.06 -5.68
N TRP A 100 -8.96 11.96 -6.20
CA TRP A 100 -9.10 12.53 -7.54
C TRP A 100 -8.06 11.96 -8.50
N MET A 101 -8.48 11.71 -9.74
CA MET A 101 -7.65 11.08 -10.78
C MET A 101 -6.45 11.95 -11.14
N ASP A 102 -6.64 13.25 -11.27
CA ASP A 102 -5.60 14.22 -11.63
C ASP A 102 -4.51 14.34 -10.55
N GLU A 103 -4.86 14.20 -9.27
CA GLU A 103 -3.91 14.20 -8.16
C GLU A 103 -3.18 12.86 -8.00
N CYS A 104 -3.90 11.74 -8.16
CA CYS A 104 -3.36 10.41 -7.90
C CYS A 104 -2.61 9.79 -9.06
N ARG A 105 -3.00 10.10 -10.30
CA ARG A 105 -2.52 9.41 -11.49
C ARG A 105 -1.04 9.68 -11.67
N ARG A 106 -0.30 8.59 -11.82
CA ARG A 106 1.14 8.64 -12.09
C ARG A 106 1.40 8.45 -13.58
N GLU A 107 1.90 9.48 -14.22
CA GLU A 107 2.38 9.40 -15.60
C GLU A 107 3.63 8.52 -15.73
N PRO A 108 3.91 7.97 -16.94
CA PRO A 108 5.16 7.28 -17.21
C PRO A 108 6.36 8.14 -16.83
N PHE A 109 7.37 7.50 -16.25
CA PHE A 109 8.57 8.21 -15.81
C PHE A 109 9.82 7.44 -16.24
N LYS A 110 10.93 8.17 -16.40
CA LYS A 110 12.22 7.58 -16.75
C LYS A 110 13.05 7.31 -15.50
N THR A 111 13.71 6.16 -15.45
CA THR A 111 14.72 5.88 -14.41
C THR A 111 15.97 6.74 -14.62
N ARG A 112 16.87 6.76 -13.63
CA ARG A 112 18.17 7.43 -13.75
C ARG A 112 19.00 6.92 -14.95
N GLU A 113 18.79 5.67 -15.35
CA GLU A 113 19.44 5.02 -16.49
C GLU A 113 18.76 5.32 -17.84
N GLY A 114 17.73 6.18 -17.84
CA GLY A 114 17.00 6.57 -19.06
C GLY A 114 15.92 5.59 -19.51
N ARG A 115 15.71 4.48 -18.79
CA ARG A 115 14.66 3.52 -19.10
C ARG A 115 13.29 4.09 -18.76
N GLU A 116 12.38 4.09 -19.73
CA GLU A 116 10.99 4.47 -19.50
C GLU A 116 10.21 3.35 -18.80
N ILE A 117 9.52 3.71 -17.72
CA ILE A 117 8.67 2.82 -16.93
C ILE A 117 7.21 3.22 -17.16
N THR A 118 6.51 2.37 -17.90
CA THR A 118 5.05 2.44 -18.06
C THR A 118 4.39 1.57 -17.01
N GLY A 119 3.60 2.18 -16.13
CA GLY A 119 3.00 1.53 -14.97
C GLY A 119 1.55 1.05 -15.20
N PRO A 120 0.94 0.45 -14.17
CA PRO A 120 -0.47 0.02 -14.22
C PRO A 120 -1.45 1.18 -14.36
N TRP A 121 -1.04 2.41 -14.05
CA TRP A 121 -1.84 3.63 -14.26
C TRP A 121 -2.18 3.87 -15.73
N GLN A 122 -1.38 3.36 -16.67
CA GLN A 122 -1.62 3.54 -18.10
C GLN A 122 -2.64 2.55 -18.66
N SER A 123 -2.77 1.36 -18.08
CA SER A 123 -3.72 0.32 -18.54
C SER A 123 -4.99 0.27 -17.70
N HIS A 124 -4.92 0.57 -16.39
CA HIS A 124 -6.03 0.42 -15.45
C HIS A 124 -6.16 1.63 -14.49
N PRO A 125 -6.25 2.87 -15.00
CA PRO A 125 -6.24 4.08 -14.16
C PRO A 125 -7.36 4.10 -13.12
N LYS A 126 -8.58 3.73 -13.50
CA LYS A 126 -9.74 3.69 -12.58
C LYS A 126 -9.57 2.66 -11.45
N ARG A 127 -9.00 1.49 -11.76
CA ARG A 127 -8.71 0.47 -10.75
C ARG A 127 -7.66 0.98 -9.76
N MET A 128 -6.61 1.61 -10.27
CA MET A 128 -5.56 2.21 -9.44
C MET A 128 -6.10 3.32 -8.53
N LEU A 129 -6.96 4.19 -9.05
CA LEU A 129 -7.63 5.22 -8.25
C LEU A 129 -8.51 4.60 -7.15
N ARG A 130 -9.26 3.55 -7.46
CA ARG A 130 -10.07 2.84 -6.45
C ARG A 130 -9.22 2.28 -5.32
N HIS A 131 -8.04 1.75 -5.62
CA HIS A 131 -7.10 1.29 -4.60
C HIS A 131 -6.59 2.45 -3.73
N LYS A 132 -6.35 3.63 -4.30
CA LYS A 132 -5.96 4.82 -3.53
C LYS A 132 -7.07 5.24 -2.56
N ALA A 133 -8.31 5.34 -3.05
CA ALA A 133 -9.45 5.70 -2.21
C ALA A 133 -9.65 4.68 -1.06
N MET A 134 -9.55 3.38 -1.35
CA MET A 134 -9.62 2.32 -0.35
C MET A 134 -8.57 2.48 0.74
N ILE A 135 -7.31 2.72 0.35
CA ILE A 135 -6.18 2.84 1.28
C ILE A 135 -6.37 4.04 2.22
N GLN A 136 -6.68 5.22 1.67
CA GLN A 136 -6.84 6.42 2.49
C GLN A 136 -8.05 6.32 3.41
N CYS A 137 -9.16 5.75 2.92
CA CYS A 137 -10.33 5.50 3.75
C CYS A 137 -10.01 4.51 4.88
N ALA A 138 -9.26 3.43 4.60
CA ALA A 138 -8.89 2.44 5.60
C ALA A 138 -7.97 3.01 6.69
N ARG A 139 -7.02 3.88 6.32
CA ARG A 139 -6.16 4.59 7.28
C ARG A 139 -6.99 5.37 8.30
N LEU A 140 -7.95 6.17 7.83
CA LEU A 140 -8.81 6.95 8.71
C LEU A 140 -9.82 6.07 9.47
N ALA A 141 -10.33 5.02 8.83
CA ALA A 141 -11.31 4.13 9.43
C ALA A 141 -10.72 3.31 10.58
N PHE A 142 -9.48 2.84 10.48
CA PHE A 142 -8.90 1.90 11.45
C PHE A 142 -7.67 2.41 12.19
N GLY A 143 -7.18 3.60 11.89
CA GLY A 143 -5.97 4.16 12.51
C GLY A 143 -4.71 3.40 12.08
N PHE A 144 -4.64 2.98 10.81
CA PHE A 144 -3.46 2.34 10.22
C PHE A 144 -2.37 3.39 9.93
N ASP A 145 -1.97 4.13 10.96
CA ASP A 145 -0.99 5.21 10.86
C ASP A 145 0.42 4.65 10.61
N GLY A 146 1.16 5.29 9.70
CA GLY A 146 2.54 4.89 9.40
C GLY A 146 2.71 3.83 8.29
N ILE A 147 1.63 3.33 7.70
CA ILE A 147 1.64 2.49 6.48
C ILE A 147 0.70 2.99 5.42
#